data_AF-A0A852DPQ9-F1
#
_entry.id   AF-A0A852DPQ9-F1
#
_cell.length_a   1.000
_cell.length_b   1.000
_cell.length_c   1.000
_cell.angle_alpha   90.00
_cell.angle_beta   90.00
_cell.angle_gamma   90.00
#
_symmetry.space_group_name_H-M   'P 1'
#
loop_
_entity.id
_entity.type
_entity.pdbx_description
1 polymer ?
#
loop_
_entity_poly.entity_id
_entity_poly.type
_entity_poly.pdbx_seq_one_letter_code
_entity_poly.pdbx_strand_id
1 'polypeptide(L)'
;IWAANAGVTASPPTDLVWKNQNSWGTGEDVKVVLKNSQGEEVAQRSTVFKTTARKGEDEEVEEEVAEALDEEDIYRQQVFS
;
A
#
# COMPACT_ATOMS: atom_id res chain seq x y z
N ILE A 1 4.81 11.11 1.18
CA ILE A 1 4.61 11.64 2.56
C ILE A 1 5.70 11.07 3.44
N TRP A 2 6.46 11.92 4.13
CA TRP A 2 7.59 11.55 4.99
C TRP A 2 7.30 11.91 6.45
N ALA A 3 7.81 11.13 7.39
CA ALA A 3 7.78 11.48 8.81
C ALA A 3 8.67 12.71 9.09
N ALA A 4 8.35 13.47 10.15
CA ALA A 4 9.09 14.67 10.54
C ALA A 4 10.57 14.40 10.85
N ASN A 5 10.87 13.23 11.40
CA ASN A 5 12.22 12.81 11.77
C ASN A 5 12.94 12.01 10.67
N ALA A 6 12.38 11.93 9.45
CA ALA A 6 13.00 11.20 8.34
C ALA A 6 14.26 11.90 7.78
N GLY A 7 14.53 13.16 8.17
CA GLY A 7 15.68 13.93 7.66
C GLY A 7 15.52 14.40 6.21
N VAL A 8 14.31 14.30 5.64
CA VAL A 8 13.99 14.70 4.27
C VAL A 8 13.50 16.16 4.24
N THR A 9 13.99 16.94 3.28
CA THR A 9 13.49 18.30 3.02
C THR A 9 12.24 18.21 2.14
N ALA A 10 11.16 18.89 2.54
CA ALA A 10 9.92 18.91 1.76
C ALA A 10 10.14 19.57 0.38
N SER A 11 9.66 18.91 -0.68
CA SER A 11 9.68 19.41 -2.05
C SER A 11 8.30 19.18 -2.70
N PRO A 12 7.31 20.05 -2.43
CA PRO A 12 5.99 19.92 -3.02
C PRO A 12 6.03 20.03 -4.57
N PRO A 13 5.15 19.32 -5.29
CA PRO A 13 4.04 18.51 -4.75
C PRO A 13 4.41 17.05 -4.40
N THR A 14 5.58 16.57 -4.80
CA THR A 14 5.95 15.15 -4.72
C THR A 14 6.29 14.71 -3.29
N ASP A 15 7.01 15.56 -2.56
CA ASP A 15 7.56 15.23 -1.25
C ASP A 15 6.97 16.13 -0.17
N LEU A 16 6.04 15.56 0.59
CA LEU A 16 5.39 16.24 1.71
C LEU A 16 5.87 15.65 3.02
N VAL A 17 6.14 16.50 4.01
CA VAL A 17 6.57 16.10 5.36
C VAL A 17 5.43 16.28 6.36
N TRP A 18 5.12 15.23 7.11
CA TRP A 18 4.14 15.24 8.20
C TRP A 18 4.77 15.79 9.48
N LYS A 19 4.71 17.11 9.65
CA LYS A 19 5.46 17.87 10.67
C LYS A 19 5.33 17.37 12.12
N ASN A 20 4.19 16.78 12.49
CA ASN A 20 3.90 16.35 13.87
C ASN A 20 3.83 14.82 14.01
N GLN A 21 4.44 14.06 13.10
CA GLN A 21 4.50 12.61 13.17
C GLN A 21 5.94 12.12 13.02
N ASN A 22 6.38 11.33 14.00
CA ASN A 22 7.62 10.57 13.89
C ASN A 22 7.39 9.32 13.03
N SER A 23 8.49 8.70 12.62
CA SER A 23 8.46 7.47 11.82
C SER A 23 7.62 6.39 12.51
N TRP A 24 6.88 5.62 11.70
CA TRP A 24 6.06 4.49 12.12
C TRP A 24 6.88 3.29 12.63
N GLY A 25 8.20 3.38 12.63
CA GLY A 25 9.07 2.29 13.09
C GLY A 25 9.18 1.16 12.07
N THR A 26 9.81 0.07 12.49
CA THR A 26 9.97 -1.17 11.71
C THR A 26 9.51 -2.33 12.56
N GLY A 27 8.90 -3.34 11.95
CA GLY A 27 8.51 -4.55 12.67
C GLY A 27 7.07 -4.56 13.18
N GLU A 28 6.27 -3.57 12.79
CA GLU A 28 4.87 -3.43 13.18
C GLU A 28 3.98 -3.55 11.94
N ASP A 29 2.76 -4.09 12.15
CA ASP A 29 1.73 -4.12 11.12
C ASP A 29 1.12 -2.71 10.98
N VAL A 30 1.31 -2.09 9.83
CA VAL A 30 0.83 -0.73 9.56
C VAL A 30 -0.33 -0.78 8.59
N LYS A 31 -1.48 -0.25 8.99
CA LYS A 31 -2.64 -0.03 8.11
C LYS A 31 -2.71 1.44 7.68
N VAL A 32 -2.80 1.66 6.37
CA VAL A 32 -2.98 2.97 5.75
C VAL A 32 -4.34 3.00 5.05
N VAL A 33 -5.13 4.04 5.34
CA VAL A 33 -6.44 4.27 4.74
C VAL A 33 -6.45 5.63 4.06
N LEU A 34 -6.80 5.67 2.78
CA LEU A 34 -7.00 6.88 2.01
C LEU A 34 -8.48 7.24 2.00
N LYS A 35 -8.81 8.45 2.44
CA LYS A 35 -10.17 8.99 2.43
C LYS A 35 -10.28 10.21 1.53
N ASN A 36 -11.42 10.35 0.85
CA ASN A 36 -11.74 11.55 0.08
C ASN A 36 -12.21 12.70 1.00
N SER A 37 -12.52 13.86 0.41
CA SER A 37 -13.01 15.04 1.15
C SER A 37 -14.34 14.85 1.88
N GLN A 38 -15.11 13.83 1.50
CA GLN A 38 -16.40 13.45 2.07
C GLN A 38 -16.22 12.47 3.25
N GLY A 39 -14.99 12.01 3.49
CA GLY A 39 -14.65 11.06 4.55
C GLY A 39 -14.85 9.58 4.16
N GLU A 40 -15.17 9.31 2.91
CA GLU A 40 -15.33 7.95 2.39
C GLU A 40 -13.96 7.32 2.12
N GLU A 41 -13.82 6.04 2.44
CA GLU A 41 -12.61 5.26 2.15
C GLU A 41 -12.56 4.92 0.66
N VAL A 42 -11.49 5.36 -0.01
CA VAL A 42 -11.30 5.15 -1.46
C VAL A 42 -10.17 4.17 -1.77
N ALA A 43 -9.26 3.95 -0.82
CA ALA A 43 -8.24 2.91 -0.90
C ALA A 43 -7.74 2.54 0.50
N GLN A 44 -7.28 1.31 0.67
CA GLN A 44 -6.58 0.87 1.87
C GLN A 44 -5.41 -0.03 1.51
N ARG A 45 -4.38 -0.04 2.36
CA ARG A 45 -3.26 -0.96 2.27
C ARG A 45 -2.77 -1.29 3.68
N SER A 46 -2.48 -2.55 3.94
CA SER A 46 -1.88 -3.01 5.18
C SER A 46 -0.52 -3.63 4.91
N THR A 47 0.44 -3.41 5.80
CA THR A 47 1.72 -4.11 5.83
C THR A 47 1.62 -5.22 6.86
N VAL A 48 2.13 -6.41 6.53
CA VAL A 48 2.26 -7.52 7.48
C VAL A 48 3.74 -7.77 7.74
N PHE A 49 4.16 -7.66 9.00
CA PHE A 49 5.52 -7.97 9.40
C PHE A 49 5.62 -9.39 9.96
N LYS A 50 5.99 -10.36 9.10
CA LYS A 50 6.30 -11.73 9.54
C LYS A 50 7.72 -11.79 10.08
N THR A 51 7.87 -11.85 11.41
CA THR A 51 9.14 -12.24 12.03
C THR A 51 9.32 -13.74 11.83
N THR A 52 10.35 -14.17 11.09
CA THR A 52 10.74 -15.59 11.04
C THR A 52 11.35 -16.01 12.37
N ALA A 53 10.55 -16.08 13.42
CA ALA A 53 10.88 -16.89 14.58
C ALA A 53 10.87 -18.33 14.08
N ARG A 54 12.06 -18.94 13.93
CA ARG A 54 12.19 -20.36 13.62
C ARG A 54 11.35 -21.17 14.62
N LYS A 55 10.15 -21.63 14.23
CA LYS A 55 9.63 -22.98 14.46
C LYS A 55 8.20 -23.14 13.90
N GLY A 56 8.10 -23.93 12.83
CA GLY A 56 6.94 -24.79 12.54
C GLY A 56 5.77 -24.17 11.80
N GLU A 57 5.70 -24.46 10.49
CA GLU A 57 4.47 -24.82 9.77
C GLU A 57 3.26 -23.88 9.93
N ASP A 58 3.21 -22.82 9.14
CA ASP A 58 1.93 -22.19 8.75
C ASP A 58 1.94 -21.99 7.23
N GLU A 59 1.36 -22.95 6.52
CA GLU A 59 0.93 -22.82 5.12
C GLU A 59 -0.21 -21.79 5.07
N GLU A 60 0.12 -20.52 4.78
CA GLU A 60 -0.89 -19.51 4.49
C GLU A 60 -0.94 -19.23 3.00
N VAL A 61 -2.03 -19.72 2.40
CA VAL A 61 -2.47 -19.59 1.02
C VAL A 61 -2.29 -18.16 0.52
N GLU A 62 -1.47 -17.97 -0.50
CA GLU A 62 -1.48 -16.74 -1.30
C GLU A 62 -2.85 -16.65 -1.96
N GLU A 63 -3.70 -15.74 -1.46
CA GLU A 63 -4.93 -15.36 -2.16
C GLU A 63 -4.50 -14.63 -3.44
N GLU A 64 -4.33 -15.40 -4.52
CA GLU A 64 -4.16 -14.89 -5.86
C GLU A 64 -5.41 -14.05 -6.17
N VAL A 65 -5.29 -12.74 -6.01
CA VAL A 65 -6.25 -11.79 -6.57
C VAL A 65 -6.11 -11.92 -8.08
N ALA A 66 -6.84 -12.88 -8.65
CA ALA A 66 -7.14 -12.91 -10.06
C ALA A 66 -7.87 -11.61 -10.36
N GLU A 67 -7.14 -10.60 -10.83
CA GLU A 67 -7.75 -9.45 -11.49
C GLU A 67 -8.57 -10.03 -12.64
N ALA A 68 -9.89 -10.05 -12.45
CA ALA A 68 -10.83 -10.34 -13.50
C ALA A 68 -10.66 -9.23 -14.55
N LEU A 69 -9.75 -9.46 -15.49
CA LEU A 69 -9.66 -8.67 -16.71
C LEU A 69 -11.04 -8.74 -17.35
N ASP A 70 -11.70 -7.59 -17.45
CA ASP A 70 -13.00 -7.53 -18.07
C ASP A 70 -12.91 -8.00 -19.52
N GLU A 71 -13.95 -8.69 -19.99
CA GLU A 71 -13.99 -9.21 -21.36
C GLU A 71 -13.87 -8.06 -22.39
N GLU A 72 -14.12 -6.81 -21.98
CA GLU A 72 -13.99 -5.61 -22.80
C GLU A 72 -12.53 -5.25 -23.15
N ASP A 73 -11.57 -5.43 -22.24
CA ASP A 73 -10.16 -5.13 -22.50
C ASP A 73 -9.51 -6.11 -23.49
N ILE A 74 -9.98 -7.36 -23.54
CA ILE A 74 -9.50 -8.36 -24.49
C ILE A 74 -9.83 -7.94 -25.93
N TYR A 75 -11.04 -7.42 -26.17
CA TYR A 75 -11.44 -6.94 -27.50
C TYR A 75 -10.71 -5.66 -27.90
N ARG A 76 -10.42 -4.76 -26.95
CA ARG A 76 -9.67 -3.52 -27.24
C ARG A 76 -8.24 -3.80 -27.71
N GLN A 77 -7.62 -4.87 -27.23
CA GLN A 77 -6.23 -5.20 -27.58
C GLN A 77 -6.09 -5.89 -28.95
N GLN A 78 -7.13 -6.56 -29.46
CA GLN A 78 -7.09 -7.27 -30.74
C GLN A 78 -7.33 -6.41 -31.99
N VAL A 79 -7.75 -5.14 -31.85
CA VAL A 79 -8.10 -4.28 -33.00
C VAL A 79 -6.90 -3.50 -33.56
N PHE A 80 -5.70 -3.66 -32.99
CA PHE A 80 -4.47 -2.99 -33.48
C PHE A 80 -3.40 -3.96 -34.00
N SER A 81 -3.81 -4.95 -34.82
CA SER A 81 -2.87 -5.67 -35.71
C SER A 81 -3.39 -5.73 -37.14
#